data_AF-A0A523GKR5-F1
#
_entry.id   AF-A0A523GKR5-F1
#
_cell.length_a   1.000
_cell.length_b   1.000
_cell.length_c   1.000
_cell.angle_alpha   90.00
_cell.angle_beta   90.00
_cell.angle_gamma   90.00
#
_symmetry.space_group_name_H-M   'P 1'
#
loop_
_entity.id
_entity.type
_entity.pdbx_description
1 polymer ?
#
loop_
_entity_poly.entity_id
_entity_poly.type
_entity_poly.pdbx_seq_one_letter_code
_entity_poly.pdbx_strand_id
1 'polypeptide(L)' 'MRVSQFFISTLKEAPAEAELVSHRLMLRAGLIKRLGSGLYTWMPLGLRVSRKVEHIVREEMDK' A
#
# COMPACT_ATOMS: atom_id res chain seq x y z
N MET A 1 -3.15 1.21 17.71
CA MET A 1 -2.72 2.40 16.95
C MET A 1 -3.96 3.27 16.74
N ARG A 2 -3.96 4.52 17.23
CA ARG A 2 -5.10 5.43 17.07
C ARG A 2 -5.03 6.08 15.69
N VAL A 3 -6.16 6.19 14.98
CA VAL A 3 -6.20 6.78 13.63
C VAL A 3 -5.71 8.24 13.66
N SER A 4 -6.07 9.00 14.69
CA SER A 4 -5.62 10.38 14.89
C SER A 4 -4.11 10.58 15.04
N GLN A 5 -3.36 9.50 15.34
CA GLN A 5 -1.90 9.51 15.51
C GLN A 5 -1.19 8.75 14.40
N PHE A 6 -1.90 8.37 13.33
CA PHE A 6 -1.35 7.58 12.24
C PHE A 6 -1.46 8.33 10.92
N PHE A 7 -0.36 8.36 10.18
CA PHE A 7 -0.37 8.94 8.86
C PHE A 7 -1.10 8.01 7.88
N ILE A 8 -2.30 8.42 7.48
CA ILE A 8 -3.10 7.80 6.42
C ILE A 8 -3.69 8.89 5.54
N SER A 9 -3.56 8.73 4.23
CA SER A 9 -4.04 9.69 3.23
C SER A 9 -4.99 8.98 2.28
N THR A 10 -6.26 8.90 2.68
CA THR A 10 -7.31 8.25 1.87
C THR A 10 -7.82 9.18 0.79
N LEU A 11 -8.19 8.63 -0.38
CA LEU A 11 -8.80 9.39 -1.48
C LEU A 11 -10.28 9.05 -1.62
N LYS A 12 -11.11 10.08 -1.81
CA LYS A 12 -12.55 9.91 -2.09
C LYS A 12 -12.78 9.21 -3.43
N GLU A 13 -11.92 9.45 -4.41
CA GLU A 13 -11.98 8.91 -5.76
C GLU A 13 -10.60 8.36 -6.16
N ALA A 14 -10.59 7.30 -6.96
CA ALA A 14 -9.32 6.79 -7.48
C ALA A 14 -8.88 7.67 -8.66
N PRO A 15 -7.56 7.91 -8.84
CA PRO A 15 -7.04 8.55 -10.03
C PRO A 15 -7.48 7.82 -11.31
N ALA A 16 -7.75 8.58 -12.38
CA ALA A 16 -8.31 8.05 -13.62
C ALA A 16 -7.37 7.07 -14.34
N GLU A 17 -6.06 7.23 -14.14
CA GLU A 17 -5.02 6.36 -14.70
C GLU A 17 -4.96 4.97 -14.05
N ALA A 18 -5.62 4.75 -12.92
CA ALA A 18 -5.68 3.44 -12.29
C ALA A 18 -6.78 2.60 -12.93
N GLU A 19 -6.44 1.69 -13.84
CA GLU A 19 -7.43 0.83 -14.50
C GLU A 19 -7.86 -0.36 -13.63
N LEU A 20 -6.89 -1.05 -13.02
CA LEU A 20 -7.13 -2.24 -12.21
C LEU A 20 -7.77 -1.91 -10.86
N VAL A 21 -8.73 -2.73 -10.43
CA VAL A 21 -9.44 -2.57 -9.15
C VAL A 21 -8.46 -2.57 -7.97
N SER A 22 -7.48 -3.48 -7.96
CA SER A 22 -6.45 -3.54 -6.92
C SER A 22 -5.67 -2.23 -6.83
N HIS A 23 -5.22 -1.70 -7.96
CA HIS A 23 -4.49 -0.43 -8.02
C HIS A 23 -5.35 0.75 -7.51
N ARG A 24 -6.62 0.83 -7.95
CA ARG A 24 -7.58 1.84 -7.46
C ARG A 24 -7.74 1.78 -5.95
N LEU A 25 -7.92 0.59 -5.39
CA LEU A 25 -8.10 0.40 -3.96
C LEU A 25 -6.83 0.74 -3.18
N MET A 26 -5.65 0.34 -3.67
CA MET A 26 -4.37 0.65 -3.02
C MET A 26 -4.10 2.16 -2.95
N LEU A 27 -4.45 2.91 -4.00
CA LEU A 27 -4.36 4.38 -4.00
C LEU A 27 -5.38 5.00 -3.04
N ARG A 28 -6.65 4.58 -3.12
CA ARG A 28 -7.74 5.13 -2.30
C ARG A 28 -7.56 4.88 -0.81
N ALA A 29 -7.05 3.71 -0.43
CA ALA A 29 -6.77 3.36 0.96
C ALA A 29 -5.46 3.98 1.48
N GLY A 30 -4.72 4.71 0.65
CA GLY A 30 -3.44 5.31 1.04
C GLY A 30 -2.38 4.25 1.34
N LEU A 31 -2.36 3.13 0.59
CA LEU A 31 -1.35 2.06 0.72
C LEU A 31 -0.08 2.37 -0.08
N ILE A 32 -0.23 3.01 -1.23
CA ILE A 32 0.87 3.38 -2.13
C ILE A 32 0.69 4.81 -2.63
N LYS A 33 1.80 5.45 -2.99
CA LYS A 33 1.82 6.74 -3.69
C LYS A 33 2.71 6.63 -4.92
N ARG A 34 2.21 7.04 -6.10
CA ARG A 34 2.99 7.04 -7.34
C ARG A 34 4.07 8.13 -7.29
N LEU A 35 5.30 7.76 -7.66
CA LEU A 35 6.42 8.67 -7.89
C LEU A 35 6.68 8.88 -9.39
N GLY A 36 6.49 7.83 -10.19
CA GLY A 36 6.75 7.85 -11.63
C GLY A 36 6.13 6.64 -12.33
N SER A 37 6.53 6.37 -13.58
CA SER A 37 6.09 5.16 -14.28
C SER A 37 6.65 3.91 -13.60
N GLY A 38 5.79 3.03 -13.11
CA GLY A 38 6.18 1.81 -12.39
C GLY A 38 6.80 2.03 -10.99
N LEU A 39 6.98 3.28 -10.57
CA LEU A 39 7.64 3.62 -9.29
C LEU A 39 6.61 4.10 -8.27
N TYR A 40 6.58 3.42 -7.13
CA TYR A 40 5.66 3.68 -6.03
C TYR A 40 6.41 3.75 -4.70
N THR A 41 5.96 4.65 -3.83
CA THR A 41 6.33 4.66 -2.42
C THR A 41 5.30 3.87 -1.62
N TRP A 42 5.78 2.98 -0.74
CA TRP A 42 4.94 2.36 0.27
C TRP A 42 4.58 3.36 1.37
N MET A 43 3.29 3.59 1.54
CA MET A 43 2.76 4.39 2.64
C MET A 43 2.74 3.53 3.92
N PRO A 44 2.62 4.12 5.14
CA PRO A 44 2.77 3.36 6.38
C PRO A 44 1.88 2.11 6.50
N LEU A 45 0.63 2.19 6.02
CA LEU A 45 -0.28 1.03 6.02
C LEU A 45 0.14 -0.03 4.99
N GLY A 46 0.55 0.37 3.79
CA GLY A 46 1.04 -0.53 2.75
C GLY A 46 2.33 -1.24 3.15
N LEU A 47 3.27 -0.51 3.78
CA LEU A 47 4.52 -1.08 4.29
C LEU A 47 4.26 -2.16 5.36
N ARG A 48 3.26 -1.97 6.22
CA ARG A 48 2.88 -2.99 7.22
C ARG A 48 2.38 -4.27 6.58
N VAL A 49 1.60 -4.17 5.50
CA VAL A 49 1.12 -5.35 4.76
C VAL A 49 2.29 -6.02 4.03
N SER A 50 3.12 -5.24 3.33
CA SER A 50 4.30 -5.73 2.62
C SER A 50 5.23 -6.53 3.55
N ARG A 51 5.52 -6.00 4.76
CA ARG A 51 6.33 -6.71 5.77
C ARG A 51 5.71 -8.00 6.27
N LYS A 52 4.38 -8.11 6.35
CA LYS A 52 3.71 -9.37 6.71
C LYS A 52 3.91 -10.42 5.64
N VAL A 53 3.76 -10.03 4.37
CA VAL A 53 4.01 -10.93 3.25
C VAL A 53 5.47 -11.35 3.21
N GLU A 54 6.40 -10.40 3.36
CA GLU A 54 7.84 -10.67 3.44
C GLU A 54 8.18 -11.67 4.55
N HIS A 55 7.58 -11.52 5.73
CA HIS A 55 7.81 -12.40 6.86
C HIS A 55 7.35 -13.84 6.56
N ILE A 56 6.14 -14.02 6.04
CA ILE A 56 5.62 -15.35 5.67
C ILE A 56 6.51 -15.99 4.60
N VAL A 57 6.90 -15.22 3.57
CA VAL A 57 7.81 -15.72 2.54
C VAL A 57 9.13 -16.18 3.15
N ARG A 58 9.70 -15.41 4.08
CA ARG A 58 10.95 -15.78 4.76
C ARG A 58 10.79 -17.06 5.60
N GLU A 59 9.71 -17.16 6.38
CA GLU A 59 9.40 -18.36 7.17
C GLU A 59 9.29 -19.62 6.29
N GLU A 60 8.70 -19.52 5.10
CA GLU A 60 8.62 -20.65 4.18
C GLU A 60 9.94 -20.96 3.45
N MET A 61 10.86 -20.00 3.35
CA MET A 61 12.19 -20.21 2.74
C MET A 61 13.21 -20.77 3.74
N ASP A 62 13.06 -20.48 5.03
CA ASP A 62 13.95 -20.95 6.11
C ASP A 62 13.56 -22.33 6.68
N LYS A 63 12.44 -22.91 6.24
CA LYS A 63 12.03 -24.29 6.52
C LYS A 63 12.77 -25.29 5.64
#